data_AF-A0A063ZMY7-F1
#
_entry.id   AF-A0A063ZMY7-F1
#
_cell.length_a   1.000
_cell.length_b   1.000
_cell.length_c   1.000
_cell.angle_alpha   90.00
_cell.angle_beta   90.00
_cell.angle_gamma   90.00
#
_symmetry.space_group_name_H-M   'P 1'
#
loop_
_entity.id
_entity.type
_entity.pdbx_description
1 polymer ?
#
loop_
_entity_poly.entity_id
_entity_poly.type
_entity_poly.pdbx_seq_one_letter_code
_entity_poly.pdbx_strand_id
1 'polypeptide(L)'
;MTSTDDPSRARPPLPLRTRARRRVLPTLHRLKQPLGGFAQCRQHPAEYVGTVQRSLEEFRADLEAMSFSPEPIASLKVHRDGRLSAGSWVRRPSPLSTWQLHVALFRTDDRSLEVFAHREYSWIRHPYKHYTGEGWDTKSGVDRMRALLGRHGVSFSVE
;
A
#
# COMPACT_ATOMS: atom_id res chain seq x y z
N MET A 1 9.92 -31.28 -30.60
CA MET A 1 8.95 -30.35 -29.96
C MET A 1 8.95 -30.67 -28.49
N THR A 2 9.69 -29.90 -27.69
CA THR A 2 9.72 -30.08 -26.24
C THR A 2 9.26 -28.76 -25.65
N SER A 3 8.01 -28.74 -25.18
CA SER A 3 7.46 -27.65 -24.39
C SER A 3 8.26 -27.58 -23.10
N THR A 4 9.04 -26.52 -22.93
CA THR A 4 9.69 -26.21 -21.66
C THR A 4 8.69 -25.42 -20.84
N ASP A 5 7.81 -26.12 -20.11
CA ASP A 5 7.22 -25.55 -18.91
C ASP A 5 8.38 -25.35 -17.92
N ASP A 6 8.83 -24.10 -17.76
CA ASP A 6 9.83 -23.71 -16.76
C ASP A 6 9.13 -23.53 -15.40
N PRO A 7 9.31 -24.42 -14.41
CA PRO A 7 8.63 -24.35 -13.13
C PRO A 7 9.26 -23.33 -12.14
N SER A 8 10.13 -22.43 -12.61
CA SER A 8 11.16 -21.84 -11.75
C SER A 8 11.21 -20.32 -11.64
N ARG A 9 10.19 -19.55 -12.04
CA ARG A 9 10.12 -18.14 -11.62
C ARG A 9 9.42 -18.05 -10.26
N ALA A 10 10.13 -18.43 -9.22
CA ALA A 10 9.68 -18.19 -7.86
C ALA A 10 9.39 -16.69 -7.66
N ARG A 11 8.16 -16.40 -7.26
CA ARG A 11 7.66 -15.07 -6.93
C ARG A 11 8.68 -14.32 -6.06
N PRO A 12 9.24 -13.17 -6.50
CA PRO A 12 10.30 -12.48 -5.76
C PRO A 12 9.91 -12.24 -4.29
N PRO A 13 10.82 -12.41 -3.33
CA PRO A 13 10.48 -12.30 -1.92
C PRO A 13 10.03 -10.89 -1.56
N LEU A 14 9.12 -10.80 -0.59
CA LEU A 14 8.69 -9.51 -0.06
C LEU A 14 9.83 -8.83 0.72
N PRO A 15 9.82 -7.48 0.78
CA PRO A 15 10.79 -6.73 1.57
C PRO A 15 10.73 -7.14 3.05
N LEU A 16 11.87 -7.14 3.76
CA LEU A 16 11.95 -7.57 5.17
C LEU A 16 10.93 -6.85 6.06
N ARG A 17 10.75 -5.54 5.89
CA ARG A 17 9.75 -4.74 6.63
C ARG A 17 8.33 -5.25 6.40
N THR A 18 7.96 -5.52 5.15
CA THR A 18 6.65 -6.10 4.81
C THR A 18 6.48 -7.49 5.42
N ARG A 19 7.50 -8.36 5.33
CA ARG A 19 7.46 -9.70 5.94
C ARG A 19 7.27 -9.63 7.44
N ALA A 20 8.00 -8.75 8.12
CA ALA A 20 7.84 -8.51 9.56
C ALA A 20 6.43 -8.01 9.89
N ARG A 21 5.91 -7.02 9.16
CA ARG A 21 4.54 -6.49 9.33
C ARG A 21 3.49 -7.59 9.17
N ARG A 22 3.60 -8.42 8.13
CA ARG A 22 2.69 -9.56 7.89
C ARG A 22 2.76 -10.64 8.97
N ARG A 23 3.89 -10.79 9.66
CA ARG A 23 4.06 -11.75 10.76
C ARG A 23 3.56 -11.22 12.09
N VAL A 24 3.80 -9.95 12.38
CA VAL A 24 3.60 -9.35 13.72
C VAL A 24 2.20 -8.72 13.86
N LEU A 25 1.77 -7.93 12.88
CA LEU A 25 0.55 -7.11 12.99
C LEU A 25 -0.74 -7.93 13.15
N PRO A 26 -0.92 -9.11 12.52
CA PRO A 26 -2.12 -9.92 12.77
C PRO A 26 -2.26 -10.37 14.23
N THR A 27 -1.16 -10.75 14.88
CA THR A 27 -1.16 -11.13 16.30
C THR A 27 -1.42 -9.92 17.19
N LEU A 28 -0.77 -8.80 16.89
CA LEU A 28 -1.01 -7.53 17.57
C LEU A 28 -2.47 -7.07 17.44
N HIS A 29 -3.08 -7.28 16.28
CA HIS A 29 -4.49 -6.97 16.05
C HIS A 29 -5.40 -7.81 16.95
N ARG A 30 -5.21 -9.14 17.01
CA ARG A 30 -6.00 -10.03 17.87
C ARG A 30 -5.91 -9.65 19.34
N LEU A 31 -4.75 -9.19 19.80
CA LEU A 31 -4.55 -8.74 21.18
C LEU A 31 -5.25 -7.40 21.47
N LYS A 32 -5.24 -6.47 20.50
CA LYS A 32 -5.82 -5.13 20.66
C LYS A 32 -7.32 -5.06 20.40
N GLN A 33 -7.86 -5.96 19.58
CA GLN A 33 -9.26 -5.96 19.15
C GLN A 33 -10.27 -5.97 20.33
N PRO A 34 -10.07 -6.76 21.41
CA PRO A 34 -10.98 -6.74 22.56
C PRO A 34 -11.03 -5.38 23.29
N LEU A 35 -10.00 -4.55 23.13
CA LEU A 35 -9.89 -3.22 23.73
C LEU A 35 -10.31 -2.11 22.74
N GLY A 36 -10.95 -2.45 21.62
CA GLY A 36 -11.33 -1.52 20.57
C GLY A 36 -10.17 -1.05 19.68
N GLY A 37 -8.97 -1.60 19.84
CA GLY A 37 -7.80 -1.26 19.02
C GLY A 37 -7.65 -2.14 17.78
N PHE A 38 -6.98 -1.64 16.75
CA PHE A 38 -6.70 -2.40 15.54
C PHE A 38 -5.27 -2.21 15.04
N ALA A 39 -4.72 -3.25 14.43
CA ALA A 39 -3.43 -3.23 13.75
C ALA A 39 -3.52 -3.83 12.32
N GLN A 40 -4.72 -4.26 11.95
CA GLN A 40 -5.09 -4.79 10.66
C GLN A 40 -6.48 -4.27 10.33
N CYS A 41 -6.74 -3.93 9.07
CA CYS A 41 -8.05 -3.48 8.61
C CYS A 41 -8.31 -3.93 7.17
N ARG A 42 -9.59 -3.96 6.78
CA ARG A 42 -9.98 -4.25 5.39
C ARG A 42 -9.62 -3.07 4.49
N GLN A 43 -9.13 -3.38 3.29
CA GLN A 43 -8.89 -2.40 2.23
C GLN A 43 -10.24 -1.94 1.67
N HIS A 44 -10.48 -0.63 1.63
CA HIS A 44 -11.73 -0.12 1.09
C HIS A 44 -11.66 -0.04 -0.46
N PRO A 45 -12.69 -0.48 -1.20
CA PRO A 45 -12.68 -0.49 -2.66
C PRO A 45 -12.59 0.92 -3.27
N ALA A 46 -13.17 1.93 -2.63
CA ALA A 46 -13.07 3.32 -3.10
C ALA A 46 -11.66 3.93 -3.03
N GLU A 47 -10.70 3.22 -2.42
CA GLU A 47 -9.28 3.61 -2.44
C GLU A 47 -8.58 3.09 -3.71
N TYR A 48 -9.24 2.30 -4.56
CA TYR A 48 -8.60 1.66 -5.72
C TYR A 48 -8.14 2.71 -6.74
N VAL A 49 -6.83 2.72 -6.98
CA VAL A 49 -6.18 3.59 -7.98
C VAL A 49 -6.22 2.91 -9.34
N GLY A 50 -5.86 1.63 -9.38
CA GLY A 50 -5.72 0.86 -10.60
C GLY A 50 -4.73 -0.28 -10.44
N THR A 51 -4.58 -1.06 -11.51
CA THR A 51 -3.59 -2.12 -11.63
C THR A 51 -2.42 -1.62 -12.48
N VAL A 52 -1.20 -1.75 -11.96
CA VAL A 52 0.04 -1.38 -12.67
C VAL A 52 0.75 -2.65 -13.14
N GLN A 53 1.20 -2.65 -14.39
CA GLN A 53 1.96 -3.76 -14.99
C GLN A 53 3.45 -3.64 -14.67
N ARG A 54 3.76 -3.64 -13.37
CA ARG A 54 5.11 -3.62 -12.80
C ARG A 54 5.25 -4.71 -11.74
N SER A 55 6.45 -5.26 -11.63
CA SER A 55 6.81 -6.05 -10.45
C SER A 55 6.81 -5.18 -9.18
N LEU A 56 6.76 -5.82 -8.02
CA LEU A 56 6.84 -5.11 -6.74
C LEU A 56 8.12 -4.27 -6.61
N GLU A 57 9.24 -4.74 -7.13
CA GLU A 57 10.52 -4.03 -7.04
C GLU A 57 10.54 -2.78 -7.94
N GLU A 58 10.17 -2.93 -9.21
CA GLU A 58 10.08 -1.80 -10.15
C GLU A 58 9.14 -0.71 -9.62
N PHE A 59 7.94 -1.08 -9.16
CA PHE A 59 6.99 -0.08 -8.68
C PHE A 59 7.42 0.60 -7.39
N ARG A 60 8.25 -0.05 -6.56
CA ARG A 60 8.86 0.61 -5.39
C ARG A 60 9.87 1.67 -5.82
N ALA A 61 10.68 1.38 -6.82
CA ALA A 61 11.58 2.38 -7.39
C ALA A 61 10.80 3.56 -7.98
N ASP A 62 9.69 3.29 -8.67
CA ASP A 62 8.79 4.34 -9.17
C ASP A 62 8.24 5.21 -8.01
N LEU A 63 7.80 4.58 -6.91
CA LEU A 63 7.33 5.27 -5.70
C LEU A 63 8.42 6.15 -5.07
N GLU A 64 9.64 5.63 -4.95
CA GLU A 64 10.79 6.39 -4.44
C GLU A 64 11.12 7.59 -5.35
N ALA A 65 11.08 7.41 -6.67
CA ALA A 65 11.24 8.50 -7.64
C ALA A 65 10.11 9.54 -7.55
N MET A 66 8.91 9.13 -7.15
CA MET A 66 7.78 10.02 -6.82
C MET A 66 7.87 10.64 -5.41
N SER A 67 8.99 10.46 -4.70
CA SER A 67 9.25 10.94 -3.33
C SER A 67 8.36 10.29 -2.26
N PHE A 68 7.93 9.04 -2.47
CA PHE A 68 7.34 8.23 -1.41
C PHE A 68 8.44 7.61 -0.53
N SER A 69 8.05 7.29 0.70
CA SER A 69 8.85 6.54 1.65
C SER A 69 8.02 5.42 2.27
N PRO A 70 8.63 4.28 2.69
CA PRO A 70 7.88 3.23 3.37
C PRO A 70 7.27 3.74 4.66
N GLU A 71 5.99 3.43 4.91
CA GLU A 71 5.31 3.79 6.14
C GLU A 71 5.40 2.68 7.19
N PRO A 72 6.08 2.93 8.33
CA PRO A 72 6.20 1.93 9.38
C PRO A 72 4.94 1.84 10.25
N ILE A 73 4.26 2.96 10.49
CA ILE A 73 3.12 3.10 11.40
C ILE A 73 1.82 3.15 10.60
N ALA A 74 1.47 2.03 9.96
CA ALA A 74 0.17 1.84 9.33
C ALA A 74 -0.40 0.47 9.70
N SER A 75 -1.72 0.35 9.79
CA SER A 75 -2.38 -0.95 9.91
C SER A 75 -2.08 -1.82 8.69
N LEU A 76 -1.97 -3.14 8.90
CA LEU A 76 -1.84 -4.08 7.79
C LEU A 76 -3.16 -4.11 7.02
N LYS A 77 -3.14 -3.80 5.72
CA LYS A 77 -4.34 -3.83 4.89
C LYS A 77 -4.60 -5.24 4.38
N VAL A 78 -5.86 -5.65 4.42
CA VAL A 78 -6.34 -6.95 3.93
C VAL A 78 -7.27 -6.70 2.76
N HIS A 79 -6.93 -7.25 1.60
CA HIS A 79 -7.75 -7.19 0.41
C HIS A 79 -9.02 -8.02 0.58
N ARG A 80 -10.04 -7.79 -0.26
CA ARG A 80 -11.33 -8.49 -0.20
C ARG A 80 -11.22 -10.01 -0.35
N ASP A 81 -10.21 -10.47 -1.08
CA ASP A 81 -9.90 -11.89 -1.32
C ASP A 81 -8.94 -12.48 -0.26
N GLY A 82 -8.63 -11.73 0.81
CA GLY A 82 -7.77 -12.18 1.91
C GLY A 82 -6.28 -11.94 1.68
N ARG A 83 -5.84 -11.47 0.50
CA ARG A 83 -4.43 -11.08 0.30
C ARG A 83 -4.03 -9.98 1.27
N LEU A 84 -2.86 -10.11 1.88
CA LEU A 84 -2.27 -9.05 2.73
C LEU A 84 -1.54 -8.03 1.87
N SER A 85 -1.44 -6.78 2.32
CA SER A 85 -0.69 -5.75 1.60
C SER A 85 0.81 -6.09 1.52
N ALA A 86 1.39 -5.83 0.36
CA ALA A 86 2.80 -6.05 0.03
C ALA A 86 3.68 -4.81 0.26
N GLY A 87 3.07 -3.65 0.46
CA GLY A 87 3.74 -2.40 0.80
C GLY A 87 2.76 -1.39 1.38
N SER A 88 3.30 -0.49 2.20
CA SER A 88 2.66 0.70 2.77
C SER A 88 3.61 1.85 2.53
N TRP A 89 3.15 2.90 1.85
CA TRP A 89 4.00 3.98 1.37
C TRP A 89 3.35 5.33 1.58
N VAL A 90 4.11 6.31 2.02
CA VAL A 90 3.62 7.67 2.23
C VAL A 90 4.42 8.68 1.46
N ARG A 91 3.71 9.65 0.90
CA ARG A 91 4.28 10.87 0.33
C ARG A 91 3.72 12.09 1.05
N ARG A 92 4.61 12.99 1.41
CA ARG A 92 4.29 14.26 2.07
C ARG A 92 5.27 15.35 1.61
N PRO A 93 4.83 16.61 1.44
CA PRO A 93 5.72 17.70 1.03
C PRO A 93 6.85 17.99 2.03
N SER A 94 6.61 17.75 3.33
CA SER A 94 7.60 17.94 4.39
C SER A 94 7.36 16.97 5.55
N PRO A 95 8.36 16.70 6.42
CA PRO A 95 8.21 15.79 7.56
C PRO A 95 7.02 16.07 8.48
N LEU A 96 6.73 17.34 8.73
CA LEU A 96 5.67 17.80 9.64
C LEU A 96 4.43 18.33 8.89
N SER A 97 4.21 17.86 7.66
CA SER A 97 2.97 18.15 6.93
C SER A 97 1.77 17.56 7.67
N THR A 98 0.67 18.32 7.75
CA THR A 98 -0.59 17.84 8.36
C THR A 98 -1.17 16.64 7.63
N TRP A 99 -1.04 16.60 6.31
CA TRP A 99 -1.63 15.59 5.45
C TRP A 99 -0.54 14.78 4.74
N GLN A 100 -0.84 13.50 4.52
CA GLN A 100 -0.03 12.60 3.70
C GLN A 100 -0.91 11.89 2.67
N LEU A 101 -0.30 11.51 1.56
CA LEU A 101 -0.87 10.56 0.61
C LEU A 101 -0.32 9.19 0.97
N HIS A 102 -1.18 8.27 1.39
CA HIS A 102 -0.79 6.90 1.69
C HIS A 102 -1.23 5.97 0.56
N VAL A 103 -0.36 5.01 0.25
CA VAL A 103 -0.50 4.03 -0.81
C VAL A 103 -0.27 2.63 -0.24
N ALA A 104 -1.24 1.75 -0.45
CA ALA A 104 -1.15 0.33 -0.15
C ALA A 104 -1.03 -0.47 -1.44
N LEU A 105 -0.11 -1.45 -1.45
CA LEU A 105 0.15 -2.29 -2.62
C LEU A 105 -0.35 -3.70 -2.37
N PHE A 106 -0.99 -4.33 -3.35
CA PHE A 106 -1.31 -5.75 -3.35
C PHE A 106 -0.76 -6.39 -4.60
N ARG A 107 -0.03 -7.49 -4.45
CA ARG A 107 0.48 -8.20 -5.63
C ARG A 107 -0.63 -9.06 -6.21
N THR A 108 -0.91 -8.93 -7.51
CA THR A 108 -1.77 -9.88 -8.23
C THR A 108 -0.91 -11.09 -8.61
N ASP A 109 0.21 -10.84 -9.27
CA ASP A 109 1.19 -11.83 -9.73
C ASP A 109 2.64 -11.30 -9.57
N ASP A 110 3.55 -11.68 -10.46
CA ASP A 110 4.96 -11.28 -10.43
C ASP A 110 5.27 -9.99 -11.16
N ARG A 111 4.39 -9.59 -12.09
CA ARG A 111 4.54 -8.45 -12.98
C ARG A 111 3.37 -7.47 -12.88
N SER A 112 2.44 -7.69 -11.97
CA SER A 112 1.32 -6.79 -11.73
C SER A 112 1.00 -6.57 -10.25
N LEU A 113 0.56 -5.35 -9.95
CA LEU A 113 0.16 -4.89 -8.62
C LEU A 113 -1.15 -4.11 -8.71
N GLU A 114 -2.06 -4.36 -7.79
CA GLU A 114 -3.13 -3.41 -7.49
C GLU A 114 -2.61 -2.34 -6.53
N VAL A 115 -2.97 -1.10 -6.82
CA VAL A 115 -2.57 0.08 -6.07
C VAL A 115 -3.82 0.70 -5.45
N PHE A 116 -3.75 0.99 -4.16
CA PHE A 116 -4.80 1.68 -3.43
C PHE A 116 -4.22 2.92 -2.77
N ALA A 117 -4.99 4.00 -2.71
CA ALA A 117 -4.57 5.26 -2.12
C ALA A 117 -5.70 6.01 -1.41
N HIS A 118 -5.33 6.73 -0.38
CA HIS A 118 -6.17 7.72 0.29
C HIS A 118 -5.29 8.85 0.82
N ARG A 119 -5.91 10.00 1.04
CA ARG A 119 -5.31 11.09 1.78
C ARG A 119 -5.78 11.02 3.23
N GLU A 120 -4.85 11.22 4.14
CA GLU A 120 -5.10 11.10 5.58
C GLU A 120 -4.18 12.04 6.36
N TYR A 121 -4.46 12.19 7.66
CA TYR A 121 -3.55 12.89 8.54
C TYR A 121 -2.21 12.18 8.63
N SER A 122 -1.13 12.97 8.72
CA SER A 122 0.20 12.39 8.92
C SER A 122 0.35 11.82 10.31
N TRP A 123 0.76 10.55 10.40
CA TRP A 123 1.03 9.89 11.67
C TRP A 123 2.13 10.59 12.50
N ILE A 124 3.05 11.34 11.86
CA ILE A 124 4.10 12.06 12.58
C ILE A 124 3.51 13.26 13.35
N ARG A 125 2.66 14.06 12.70
CA ARG A 125 2.11 15.28 13.30
C ARG A 125 0.83 15.04 14.08
N HIS A 126 0.01 14.10 13.61
CA HIS A 126 -1.33 13.82 14.12
C HIS A 126 -1.55 12.31 14.28
N PRO A 127 -0.75 11.61 15.12
CA PRO A 127 -0.79 10.16 15.26
C PRO A 127 -2.17 9.62 15.66
N TYR A 128 -2.88 10.32 16.56
CA TYR A 128 -4.22 9.92 16.98
C TYR A 128 -5.23 10.02 15.84
N LYS A 129 -5.27 11.16 15.13
CA LYS A 129 -6.19 11.38 14.00
C LYS A 129 -5.93 10.41 12.85
N HIS A 130 -4.66 10.13 12.57
CA HIS A 130 -4.25 9.10 11.63
C HIS A 130 -4.79 7.73 12.05
N TYR A 131 -4.56 7.35 13.32
CA TYR A 131 -4.99 6.06 13.83
C TYR A 131 -6.52 5.90 13.84
N THR A 132 -7.29 6.94 14.14
CA THR A 132 -8.77 6.88 14.11
C THR A 132 -9.36 6.99 12.70
N GLY A 133 -8.54 7.22 11.67
CA GLY A 133 -9.02 7.44 10.30
C GLY A 133 -9.79 8.75 10.13
N GLU A 134 -9.54 9.76 10.96
CA GLU A 134 -10.17 11.08 10.79
C GLU A 134 -9.72 11.70 9.47
N GLY A 135 -10.62 12.33 8.73
CA GLY A 135 -10.27 13.00 7.47
C GLY A 135 -9.80 12.05 6.35
N TRP A 136 -10.18 10.77 6.42
CA TRP A 136 -9.90 9.75 5.41
C TRP A 136 -10.58 10.09 4.08
N ASP A 137 -9.80 10.56 3.12
CA ASP A 137 -10.28 11.03 1.83
C ASP A 137 -9.74 10.12 0.70
N THR A 138 -10.57 9.14 0.32
CA THR A 138 -10.23 8.16 -0.71
C THR A 138 -10.21 8.82 -2.10
N LYS A 139 -11.19 9.68 -2.40
CA LYS A 139 -11.30 10.32 -3.71
C LYS A 139 -10.08 11.18 -4.01
N SER A 140 -9.71 12.09 -3.11
CA SER A 140 -8.52 12.92 -3.34
C SER A 140 -7.24 12.09 -3.36
N GLY A 141 -7.16 11.03 -2.56
CA GLY A 141 -6.01 10.12 -2.58
C GLY A 141 -5.84 9.42 -3.93
N VAL A 142 -6.93 8.84 -4.46
CA VAL A 142 -6.95 8.19 -5.77
C VAL A 142 -6.59 9.17 -6.87
N ASP A 143 -7.26 10.33 -6.93
CA ASP A 143 -7.02 11.35 -7.96
C ASP A 143 -5.55 11.82 -7.96
N ARG A 144 -4.99 12.07 -6.77
CA ARG A 144 -3.57 12.48 -6.61
C ARG A 144 -2.61 11.38 -7.03
N MET A 145 -2.88 10.12 -6.68
CA MET A 145 -2.01 9.01 -7.05
C MET A 145 -2.04 8.78 -8.56
N ARG A 146 -3.22 8.80 -9.19
CA ARG A 146 -3.34 8.71 -10.67
C ARG A 146 -2.60 9.84 -11.37
N ALA A 147 -2.73 11.08 -10.87
CA ALA A 147 -1.99 12.22 -11.42
C ALA A 147 -0.47 12.07 -11.27
N LEU A 148 0.02 11.49 -10.17
CA LEU A 148 1.44 11.17 -9.98
C LEU A 148 1.91 10.10 -10.98
N LEU A 149 1.17 9.01 -11.12
CA LEU A 149 1.47 7.95 -12.09
C LEU A 149 1.55 8.52 -13.52
N GLY A 150 0.55 9.30 -13.93
CA GLY A 150 0.52 9.92 -15.25
C GLY A 150 1.71 10.86 -15.51
N ARG A 151 2.08 11.70 -14.53
CA ARG A 151 3.25 12.60 -14.67
C ARG A 151 4.58 11.87 -14.76
N HIS A 152 4.69 10.68 -14.19
CA HIS A 152 5.90 9.86 -14.22
C HIS A 152 5.87 8.78 -15.30
N GLY A 153 4.88 8.81 -16.21
CA GLY A 153 4.79 7.85 -17.31
C GLY A 153 4.51 6.41 -16.88
N VAL A 154 3.90 6.22 -15.70
CA VAL A 154 3.52 4.90 -15.21
C VAL A 154 2.08 4.59 -15.62
N SER A 155 1.93 3.66 -16.56
CA SER A 155 0.62 3.20 -17.04
C SER A 155 -0.11 2.35 -15.99
N PHE A 156 -1.42 2.51 -15.91
CA PHE A 156 -2.31 1.72 -15.07
C PHE A 156 -3.66 1.49 -15.75
N SER A 157 -4.35 0.40 -15.43
CA SER A 157 -5.75 0.14 -15.81
C SER A 157 -6.69 0.30 -14.61
N VAL A 158 -7.94 0.64 -14.88
CA VAL A 158 -9.01 0.71 -13.88
C VAL A 158 -10.10 -0.25 -14.36
N GLU A 159 -10.14 -1.44 -13.76
CA GLU A 159 -11.15 -2.48 -14.03
C GLU A 159 -12.11 -2.60 -12.84
#